data_AF-A0A2S9FQA2-F1
#
_entry.id   AF-A0A2S9FQA2-F1
#
_cell.length_a   1.000
_cell.length_b   1.000
_cell.length_c   1.000
_cell.angle_alpha   90.00
_cell.angle_beta   90.00
_cell.angle_gamma   90.00
#
_symmetry.space_group_name_H-M   'P 1'
#
loop_
_entity.id
_entity.type
_entity.pdbx_description
1 polymer ?
#
loop_
_entity_poly.entity_id
_entity_poly.type
_entity_poly.pdbx_seq_one_letter_code
_entity_poly.pdbx_strand_id
1 'polypeptide(L)'
;MHDMNILDIPGTDGEYHKEVRPEGEIRIAGDTTRTPGTPSFDDVKVGDALPVHHTRLSRGDLVNYAGVAGDANPIHWDEQIAKLAGLPDVIAHGMLTMGLGAG
;
A
#
# COMPACT_ATOMS: atom_id res chain seq x y z
N MET A 1 5.37 -24.23 20.41
CA MET A 1 5.11 -24.90 19.12
C MET A 1 5.59 -23.94 18.03
N HIS A 2 6.90 -23.84 17.86
CA HIS A 2 7.54 -22.99 16.85
C HIS A 2 8.78 -23.73 16.37
N ASP A 3 8.59 -24.59 15.38
CA ASP A 3 9.67 -25.11 14.53
C ASP A 3 9.11 -25.08 13.11
N MET A 4 9.06 -23.89 12.54
CA MET A 4 8.95 -23.73 11.09
C MET A 4 10.36 -23.48 10.59
N ASN A 5 11.00 -24.55 10.13
CA ASN A 5 12.30 -24.47 9.47
C ASN A 5 12.11 -23.82 8.11
N ILE A 6 12.52 -22.56 7.97
CA ILE A 6 12.43 -21.79 6.71
C ILE A 6 13.29 -22.41 5.58
N LEU A 7 14.22 -23.31 5.93
CA LEU A 7 15.09 -24.00 5.00
C LEU A 7 14.47 -25.27 4.39
N ASP A 8 13.31 -25.72 4.88
CA ASP A 8 12.62 -26.92 4.35
C ASP A 8 11.53 -26.59 3.30
N ILE A 9 11.57 -25.40 2.69
CA ILE A 9 10.66 -25.08 1.58
C ILE A 9 11.16 -25.82 0.32
N PRO A 10 10.43 -26.82 -0.19
CA PRO A 10 10.87 -27.56 -1.37
C PRO A 10 10.93 -26.61 -2.57
N GLY A 11 12.11 -26.48 -3.19
CA GLY A 11 12.30 -25.69 -4.43
C GLY A 11 13.10 -24.39 -4.28
N THR A 12 13.60 -24.06 -3.09
CA THR A 12 14.47 -22.88 -2.88
C THR A 12 15.85 -22.99 -3.53
N ASP A 13 16.23 -24.20 -3.94
CA ASP A 13 17.52 -24.51 -4.56
C ASP A 13 17.47 -24.35 -6.10
N GLY A 14 16.30 -23.97 -6.64
CA GLY A 14 16.12 -23.69 -8.06
C GLY A 14 16.86 -22.42 -8.47
N GLU A 15 17.53 -22.47 -9.61
CA GLU A 15 18.06 -21.27 -10.27
C GLU A 15 16.92 -20.25 -10.46
N TYR A 16 17.14 -19.00 -10.07
CA TYR A 16 16.12 -17.95 -10.25
C TYR A 16 15.91 -17.70 -11.74
N HIS A 17 14.75 -18.13 -12.25
CA HIS A 17 14.35 -17.84 -13.63
C HIS A 17 13.41 -16.64 -13.62
N LYS A 18 13.86 -15.52 -14.18
CA LYS A 18 13.02 -14.34 -14.35
C LYS A 18 11.91 -14.65 -15.36
N GLU A 19 10.66 -14.69 -14.90
CA GLU A 19 9.53 -14.75 -15.81
C GLU A 19 9.43 -13.43 -16.59
N VAL A 20 9.49 -13.53 -17.92
CA VAL A 20 9.29 -12.41 -18.84
C VAL A 20 7.86 -12.43 -19.35
N ARG A 21 7.27 -11.24 -19.52
CA ARG A 21 5.94 -11.10 -20.12
C ARG A 21 5.97 -11.75 -21.52
N PRO A 22 5.05 -12.67 -21.84
CA PRO A 22 4.96 -13.24 -23.17
C PRO A 22 4.76 -12.16 -24.24
N GLU A 23 5.28 -12.41 -25.44
CA GLU A 23 5.09 -11.52 -26.58
C GLU A 23 3.63 -11.49 -27.03
N GLY A 24 3.15 -10.34 -27.50
CA GLY A 24 1.78 -10.13 -28.00
C GLY A 24 0.86 -9.34 -27.07
N GLU A 25 -0.36 -9.07 -27.54
CA GLU A 25 -1.36 -8.33 -26.79
C GLU A 25 -2.03 -9.25 -25.76
N ILE A 26 -1.61 -9.14 -24.50
CA ILE A 26 -2.21 -9.89 -23.40
C ILE A 26 -3.25 -9.01 -22.71
N ARG A 27 -4.52 -9.29 -22.98
CA ARG A 27 -5.64 -8.66 -22.30
C ARG A 27 -5.98 -9.42 -21.02
N ILE A 28 -5.52 -8.89 -19.88
CA ILE A 28 -5.69 -9.51 -18.54
C ILE A 28 -7.08 -9.23 -17.95
N ALA A 29 -7.69 -8.08 -18.31
CA ALA A 29 -9.01 -7.68 -17.84
C ALA A 29 -10.05 -7.74 -18.96
N GLY A 30 -11.23 -8.28 -18.65
CA GLY A 30 -12.38 -8.34 -19.57
C GLY A 30 -12.91 -6.95 -19.96
N ASP A 31 -13.94 -6.90 -20.81
CA ASP A 31 -14.64 -5.65 -21.11
C ASP A 31 -15.29 -5.10 -19.83
N THR A 32 -14.79 -3.96 -19.37
CA THR A 32 -15.37 -3.22 -18.25
C THR A 32 -16.19 -2.06 -18.81
N THR A 33 -17.34 -1.77 -18.20
CA THR A 33 -18.18 -0.63 -18.59
C THR A 33 -17.66 0.71 -18.08
N ARG A 34 -16.59 0.70 -17.28
CA ARG A 34 -15.97 1.89 -16.70
C ARG A 34 -14.86 2.38 -17.62
N THR A 35 -14.94 3.65 -18.02
CA THR A 35 -13.78 4.33 -18.64
C THR A 35 -12.64 4.39 -17.62
N PRO A 36 -11.45 3.82 -17.91
CA PRO A 36 -10.31 3.93 -17.02
C PRO A 36 -9.93 5.39 -16.83
N GLY A 37 -9.67 5.79 -15.58
CA GLY A 37 -9.09 7.10 -15.26
C GLY A 37 -7.57 7.14 -15.42
N THR A 38 -6.96 6.00 -15.74
CA THR A 38 -5.52 5.83 -15.90
C THR A 38 -5.09 6.12 -17.35
N PRO A 39 -3.88 6.68 -17.56
CA PRO A 39 -3.31 6.81 -18.91
C PRO A 39 -3.18 5.47 -19.64
N SER A 40 -3.13 5.51 -20.97
CA SER A 40 -2.72 4.35 -21.77
C SER A 40 -1.27 3.98 -21.44
N PHE A 41 -0.94 2.69 -21.43
CA PHE A 41 0.42 2.24 -21.18
C PHE A 41 1.42 2.85 -22.19
N ASP A 42 1.03 2.95 -23.46
CA ASP A 42 1.88 3.47 -24.53
C ASP A 42 2.18 4.97 -24.40
N ASP A 43 1.38 5.70 -23.60
CA ASP A 43 1.53 7.14 -23.38
C ASP A 43 2.41 7.47 -22.16
N VAL A 44 2.66 6.51 -21.27
CA VAL A 44 3.44 6.70 -20.04
C VAL A 44 4.94 6.65 -20.33
N LYS A 45 5.69 7.61 -19.81
CA LYS A 45 7.14 7.74 -20.01
C LYS A 45 7.88 7.87 -18.68
N VAL A 46 9.12 7.38 -18.66
CA VAL A 46 10.01 7.56 -17.50
C VAL A 46 10.24 9.05 -17.29
N GLY A 47 9.99 9.51 -16.06
CA GLY A 47 10.06 10.93 -15.70
C GLY A 47 8.72 11.65 -15.70
N ASP A 48 7.63 11.01 -16.14
CA ASP A 48 6.30 11.57 -15.98
C ASP A 48 5.99 11.78 -14.49
N ALA A 49 5.55 12.99 -14.17
CA ALA A 49 5.17 13.35 -12.81
C ALA A 49 3.71 12.98 -12.55
N LEU A 50 3.44 12.40 -11.38
CA LEU A 50 2.08 12.24 -10.90
C LEU A 50 1.50 13.61 -10.52
N PRO A 51 0.22 13.87 -10.82
CA PRO A 51 -0.47 15.06 -10.33
C PRO A 51 -0.40 15.14 -8.79
N VAL A 52 -0.30 16.36 -8.27
CA VAL A 52 -0.33 16.56 -6.82
C VAL A 52 -1.73 16.21 -6.29
N HIS A 53 -1.78 15.29 -5.33
CA HIS A 53 -2.98 14.96 -4.59
C HIS A 53 -2.95 15.57 -3.19
N HIS A 54 -4.05 16.20 -2.79
CA HIS A 54 -4.22 16.70 -1.43
C HIS A 54 -5.39 15.98 -0.78
N THR A 55 -5.15 15.43 0.40
CA THR A 55 -6.17 14.77 1.20
C THR A 55 -6.22 15.39 2.58
N ARG A 56 -7.41 15.48 3.16
CA ARG A 56 -7.61 15.98 4.52
C ARG A 56 -7.94 14.82 5.42
N LEU A 57 -7.27 14.77 6.57
CA LEU A 57 -7.55 13.79 7.61
C LEU A 57 -8.03 14.50 8.87
N SER A 58 -9.04 13.92 9.49
CA SER A 58 -9.53 14.24 10.81
C SER A 58 -9.07 13.19 11.82
N ARG A 59 -9.15 13.52 13.11
CA ARG A 59 -8.94 12.54 14.20
C ARG A 59 -9.87 11.32 14.04
N GLY A 60 -11.09 11.54 13.58
CA GLY A 60 -12.07 10.48 13.34
C GLY A 60 -11.63 9.49 12.26
N ASP A 61 -10.96 9.96 11.21
CA ASP A 61 -10.44 9.10 10.15
C ASP A 61 -9.34 8.18 10.68
N LEU A 62 -8.47 8.69 11.56
CA LEU A 62 -7.41 7.89 12.19
C LEU A 62 -7.98 6.81 13.12
N VAL A 63 -8.98 7.17 13.94
CA VAL A 63 -9.68 6.22 14.81
C VAL A 63 -10.41 5.16 13.99
N ASN A 64 -11.09 5.56 12.91
CA ASN A 64 -11.79 4.63 12.04
C ASN A 64 -10.83 3.67 11.33
N TYR A 65 -9.71 4.18 10.79
CA TYR A 65 -8.69 3.34 10.17
C TYR A 65 -8.09 2.33 11.16
N ALA A 66 -7.77 2.76 12.38
CA ALA A 66 -7.30 1.87 13.44
C ALA A 66 -8.25 0.69 13.67
N GLY A 67 -9.56 0.95 13.71
CA GLY A 67 -10.59 -0.08 13.85
C GLY A 67 -10.68 -1.03 12.67
N VAL A 68 -10.66 -0.51 11.43
CA VAL A 68 -10.81 -1.32 10.21
C VAL A 68 -9.55 -2.12 9.89
N ALA A 69 -8.37 -1.51 10.01
CA ALA A 69 -7.10 -2.17 9.73
C ALA A 69 -6.61 -3.07 10.87
N GLY A 70 -7.21 -2.97 12.06
CA GLY A 70 -6.78 -3.70 13.25
C GLY A 70 -5.47 -3.19 13.86
N ASP A 71 -5.01 -2.00 13.45
CA ASP A 71 -3.85 -1.34 14.05
C ASP A 71 -4.30 -0.43 15.20
N ALA A 72 -4.33 -1.03 16.39
CA ALA A 72 -4.75 -0.37 17.62
C ALA A 72 -3.64 0.45 18.32
N ASN A 73 -2.51 0.73 17.66
CA ASN A 73 -1.42 1.48 18.27
C ASN A 73 -1.91 2.88 18.75
N PRO A 74 -1.83 3.18 20.07
CA PRO A 74 -2.42 4.38 20.65
C PRO A 74 -1.84 5.70 20.13
N ILE A 75 -0.64 5.71 19.55
CA ILE A 75 -0.06 6.94 18.97
C ILE A 75 -0.91 7.53 17.83
N HIS A 76 -1.87 6.77 17.30
CA HIS A 76 -2.76 7.20 16.22
C HIS A 76 -4.07 7.83 16.70
N TRP A 77 -4.41 7.74 17.99
CA TRP A 77 -5.70 8.23 18.48
C TRP A 77 -5.68 8.80 19.91
N ASP A 78 -4.68 8.47 20.72
CA ASP A 78 -4.47 9.01 22.06
C ASP A 78 -3.33 10.05 22.05
N GLU A 79 -3.70 11.31 22.21
CA GLU A 79 -2.76 12.43 22.21
C GLU A 79 -1.78 12.40 23.39
N GLN A 80 -2.20 11.91 24.56
CA GLN A 80 -1.33 11.83 25.72
C GLN A 80 -0.23 10.80 25.49
N ILE A 81 -0.60 9.62 24.97
CA ILE A 81 0.36 8.57 24.65
C ILE A 81 1.28 8.99 23.49
N ALA A 82 0.74 9.64 22.45
CA ALA A 82 1.57 10.19 21.37
C ALA A 82 2.63 11.18 21.89
N LYS A 83 2.24 12.09 22.80
CA LYS A 83 3.17 13.03 23.43
C LYS A 83 4.18 12.35 24.35
N LEU A 84 3.77 11.33 25.10
CA LEU A 84 4.69 10.50 25.89
C LEU A 84 5.70 9.77 25.00
N ALA A 85 5.31 9.41 23.78
CA ALA A 85 6.19 8.83 22.76
C ALA A 85 7.07 9.88 22.04
N GLY A 86 7.00 11.16 22.44
CA GLY A 86 7.83 12.24 21.87
C GLY A 86 7.27 12.87 20.59
N LEU A 87 6.02 12.56 20.23
CA LEU A 87 5.35 13.17 19.07
C LEU A 87 4.64 14.47 19.49
N PRO A 88 4.48 15.45 18.58
CA PRO A 88 3.79 16.70 18.89
C PRO A 88 2.28 16.54 19.11
N ASP A 89 1.66 15.58 18.41
CA ASP A 89 0.25 15.18 18.50
C ASP A 89 0.15 13.75 17.94
N VAL A 90 -1.07 13.19 17.89
CA VAL A 90 -1.32 11.93 17.18
C VAL A 90 -0.90 12.05 15.71
N ILE A 91 -0.48 10.93 15.14
CA ILE A 91 -0.04 10.86 13.74
C ILE A 91 -0.87 9.86 12.96
N ALA A 92 -0.97 10.02 11.64
CA ALA A 92 -1.61 9.04 10.79
C ALA A 92 -0.82 7.72 10.73
N HIS A 93 -1.51 6.60 10.52
CA HIS A 93 -0.87 5.31 10.26
C HIS A 93 -0.05 5.38 8.97
N GLY A 94 1.14 4.77 8.96
CA GLY A 94 1.97 4.71 7.74
C GLY A 94 1.24 4.05 6.57
N MET A 95 0.49 2.98 6.86
CA MET A 95 -0.30 2.28 5.83
C MET A 95 -1.51 3.09 5.35
N LEU A 96 -2.10 3.93 6.18
CA LEU A 96 -3.12 4.89 5.75
C LEU A 96 -2.52 5.92 4.79
N THR A 97 -1.37 6.51 5.14
CA THR A 97 -0.67 7.47 4.28
C THR A 97 -0.28 6.86 2.94
N MET A 98 0.25 5.63 2.93
CA MET A 98 0.58 4.91 1.70
C MET A 98 -0.67 4.64 0.86
N GLY A 99 -1.78 4.21 1.47
CA GLY A 99 -3.03 3.97 0.77
C GLY A 99 -3.61 5.23 0.12
N LEU A 100 -3.53 6.37 0.81
CA LEU A 100 -3.96 7.67 0.28
C LEU A 100 -3.04 8.18 -0.84
N GLY A 101 -1.74 7.85 -0.80
CA GLY A 101 -0.78 8.24 -1.83
C GLY A 101 -0.85 7.38 -3.11
N ALA A 102 -1.44 6.20 -3.04
CA ALA A 102 -1.64 5.33 -4.20
C ALA A 102 -2.87 5.69 -5.05
N GLY A 103 -3.75 6.57 -4.55
CA GLY A 103 -5.05 6.93 -5.14
C GLY A 103 -5.07 8.27 -5.83
#